data_AF-A0A426TSN1-F1
#
_entry.id   AF-A0A426TSN1-F1
#
_cell.length_a   1.000
_cell.length_b   1.000
_cell.length_c   1.000
_cell.angle_alpha   90.00
_cell.angle_beta   90.00
_cell.angle_gamma   90.00
#
_symmetry.space_group_name_H-M   'P 1'
#
loop_
_entity.id
_entity.type
_entity.pdbx_description
1 polymer ?
#
loop_
_entity_poly.entity_id
_entity_poly.type
_entity_poly.pdbx_seq_one_letter_code
_entity_poly.pdbx_strand_id
1 'polypeptide(L)'
;MNTQRTYTIRVAAQLAGLHEQSLRAYERRGLINPARSKGNIRRFSDADLEQIRFIKRLVDDLGVNLAGVEVIIQLRHQLLEAHRELHELRVRLAEHA
;
A
#
# COMPACT_ATOMS: atom_id res chain seq x y z
N MET A 1 -11.47 15.21 -13.70
CA MET A 1 -10.21 14.46 -13.88
C MET A 1 -9.32 14.74 -12.68
N ASN A 2 -9.36 13.90 -11.64
CA ASN A 2 -8.49 14.08 -10.48
C ASN A 2 -7.14 13.47 -10.85
N THR A 3 -6.22 14.27 -11.39
CA THR A 3 -4.89 13.79 -11.80
C THR A 3 -4.07 13.51 -10.53
N GLN A 4 -4.17 12.29 -10.01
CA GLN A 4 -3.36 11.84 -8.89
C GLN A 4 -1.89 11.87 -9.31
N ARG A 5 -1.02 12.47 -8.48
CA ARG A 5 0.41 12.56 -8.79
C ARG A 5 0.98 11.14 -8.87
N THR A 6 1.79 10.90 -9.89
CA THR A 6 2.49 9.63 -10.06
C THR A 6 3.99 9.83 -10.22
N TYR A 7 4.76 8.91 -9.65
CA TYR A 7 6.20 8.98 -9.53
C TYR A 7 6.83 7.78 -10.24
N THR A 8 8.00 7.98 -10.83
CA THR A 8 8.83 6.86 -11.30
C THR A 8 9.44 6.14 -10.10
N ILE A 9 9.94 4.92 -10.29
CA ILE A 9 10.57 4.15 -9.21
C ILE A 9 11.71 4.92 -8.51
N ARG A 10 12.52 5.67 -9.28
CA ARG A 10 13.61 6.49 -8.76
C ARG A 10 13.11 7.57 -7.83
N VAL A 11 12.11 8.34 -8.29
CA VAL A 11 11.53 9.43 -7.50
C VAL A 11 10.82 8.88 -6.26
N ALA A 12 10.09 7.78 -6.41
CA ALA A 12 9.43 7.12 -5.27
C ALA A 12 10.44 6.64 -4.22
N ALA A 13 11.55 6.04 -4.65
CA ALA A 13 12.63 5.59 -3.78
C ALA A 13 13.26 6.76 -3.01
N GLN A 14 13.55 7.87 -3.71
CA GLN A 14 14.06 9.10 -3.11
C GLN A 14 13.09 9.69 -2.08
N LEU A 15 11.81 9.82 -2.43
CA LEU A 15 10.77 10.35 -1.54
C LEU A 15 10.54 9.46 -0.31
N ALA A 16 10.75 8.16 -0.44
CA ALA A 16 10.61 7.20 0.65
C ALA A 16 11.89 7.01 1.48
N GLY A 17 13.03 7.57 1.05
CA GLY A 17 14.33 7.33 1.68
C GLY A 17 14.76 5.86 1.59
N LEU A 18 14.48 5.20 0.45
CA LEU A 18 14.81 3.79 0.20
C LEU A 18 15.60 3.64 -1.09
N HIS A 19 16.25 2.49 -1.26
CA HIS A 19 16.86 2.11 -2.54
C HIS A 19 15.80 1.58 -3.52
N GLU A 20 15.99 1.78 -4.83
CA GLU A 20 15.06 1.26 -5.86
C GLU A 20 14.87 -0.26 -5.77
N GLN A 21 15.93 -0.98 -5.38
CA GLN A 21 15.88 -2.44 -5.21
C GLN A 21 14.96 -2.86 -4.06
N SER A 22 14.83 -2.07 -3.00
CA SER A 22 13.90 -2.32 -1.90
C SER A 22 12.45 -2.24 -2.40
N LEU A 23 12.12 -1.22 -3.21
CA LEU A 23 10.80 -1.11 -3.82
C LEU A 23 10.50 -2.30 -4.74
N ARG A 24 11.47 -2.75 -5.53
CA ARG A 24 11.31 -3.96 -6.36
C ARG A 24 11.11 -5.21 -5.51
N ALA A 25 11.77 -5.32 -4.37
CA ALA A 25 11.59 -6.43 -3.44
C ALA A 25 10.19 -6.44 -2.83
N TYR A 26 9.67 -5.27 -2.44
CA TYR A 26 8.30 -5.12 -1.94
C TYR A 26 7.27 -5.47 -3.02
N GLU A 27 7.46 -5.00 -4.26
CA GLU A 27 6.57 -5.30 -5.38
C GLU A 27 6.54 -6.81 -5.69
N ARG A 28 7.70 -7.48 -5.75
CA ARG A 28 7.77 -8.93 -5.98
C ARG A 28 7.05 -9.76 -4.93
N ARG A 29 6.95 -9.24 -3.70
CA ARG A 29 6.23 -9.86 -2.58
C ARG A 29 4.75 -9.45 -2.52
N GLY A 30 4.27 -8.65 -3.48
CA GLY A 30 2.91 -8.13 -3.48
C GLY A 30 2.62 -7.09 -2.39
N LEU A 31 3.65 -6.62 -1.68
CA LEU A 31 3.51 -5.62 -0.61
C LEU A 31 3.16 -4.23 -1.17
N ILE A 32 3.46 -3.98 -2.43
CA ILE A 32 3.07 -2.78 -3.17
C ILE A 32 2.68 -3.19 -4.59
N ASN A 33 1.73 -2.49 -5.19
CA ASN A 33 1.25 -2.78 -6.54
C ASN A 33 1.10 -1.50 -7.37
N PRO A 34 2.21 -0.86 -7.77
CA PRO A 34 2.16 0.39 -8.52
C PRO A 34 1.49 0.18 -9.88
N ALA A 35 0.72 1.18 -10.31
CA ALA A 35 0.16 1.21 -11.65
C ALA A 35 1.26 1.21 -12.73
N ARG A 36 0.91 0.82 -13.96
CA ARG A 36 1.82 0.82 -15.10
C ARG A 36 1.30 1.73 -16.20
N SER A 37 2.20 2.52 -16.80
CA SER A 37 1.86 3.35 -17.97
C SER A 37 1.73 2.50 -19.24
N LYS A 38 1.26 3.11 -20.34
CA LYS A 38 1.21 2.46 -21.67
C LYS A 38 2.56 1.88 -22.14
N GLY A 39 3.68 2.44 -21.67
CA GLY A 39 5.03 1.93 -21.95
C GLY A 39 5.53 0.89 -20.95
N ASN A 40 4.64 0.29 -20.14
CA ASN A 40 4.97 -0.67 -19.08
C ASN A 40 5.91 -0.12 -17.98
N ILE A 41 5.91 1.19 -17.77
CA ILE A 41 6.73 1.85 -16.74
C ILE A 41 5.91 1.95 -15.45
N ARG A 42 6.50 1.56 -14.32
CA ARG A 42 5.90 1.69 -12.97
C ARG A 42 5.62 3.15 -12.63
N ARG A 43 4.43 3.39 -12.11
CA ARG A 43 3.90 4.68 -11.67
C ARG A 43 3.37 4.50 -10.25
N PHE A 44 4.11 5.03 -9.29
CA PHE A 44 3.76 5.01 -7.88
C PHE A 44 2.90 6.22 -7.57
N SER A 45 1.76 6.02 -6.94
CA SER A 45 0.87 7.06 -6.43
C SER A 45 1.30 7.55 -5.04
N ASP A 46 0.64 8.59 -4.53
CA ASP A 46 0.81 9.01 -3.14
C ASP A 46 0.44 7.90 -2.15
N ALA A 47 -0.60 7.10 -2.44
CA ALA A 47 -1.00 5.96 -1.62
C ALA A 47 0.07 4.86 -1.59
N ASP A 48 0.73 4.61 -2.73
CA ASP A 48 1.88 3.68 -2.77
C ASP A 48 3.01 4.18 -1.87
N LEU A 49 3.30 5.49 -1.87
CA LEU A 49 4.33 6.06 -1.00
C LEU A 49 3.98 5.95 0.48
N GLU A 50 2.71 6.10 0.86
CA GLU A 50 2.27 5.85 2.23
C GLU A 50 2.47 4.39 2.65
N GLN A 51 2.12 3.45 1.77
CA GLN A 51 2.35 2.03 2.03
C GLN A 51 3.84 1.71 2.17
N ILE A 52 4.68 2.28 1.31
CA ILE A 52 6.14 2.12 1.37
C ILE A 52 6.69 2.65 2.70
N ARG A 53 6.26 3.84 3.13
CA ARG A 53 6.68 4.42 4.42
C ARG A 53 6.22 3.57 5.61
N PHE A 54 5.03 2.98 5.52
CA PHE A 54 4.53 2.07 6.55
C PHE A 54 5.37 0.78 6.61
N ILE A 55 5.67 0.17 5.46
CA ILE A 55 6.55 -1.00 5.39
C ILE A 55 7.93 -0.67 5.96
N LYS A 56 8.50 0.48 5.58
CA LYS A 56 9.79 0.96 6.10
C LYS A 56 9.78 1.05 7.62
N ARG A 57 8.73 1.62 8.23
CA ARG A 57 8.60 1.71 9.70
C ARG A 57 8.57 0.33 10.36
N LEU A 58 7.83 -0.62 9.80
CA LEU A 58 7.78 -1.99 10.31
C LEU A 58 9.18 -2.64 10.31
N VAL A 59 9.93 -2.45 9.23
CA VAL A 59 11.26 -3.05 9.06
C VAL A 59 12.31 -2.34 9.91
N ASP A 60 12.45 -1.03 9.77
CA ASP A 60 13.56 -0.27 10.34
C ASP A 60 13.33 0.02 11.84
N ASP A 61 12.12 0.42 12.21
CA ASP A 61 11.85 0.92 13.57
C ASP A 61 11.39 -0.21 14.50
N LEU A 62 10.69 -1.22 13.96
CA LEU A 62 10.12 -2.33 14.74
C LEU A 62 10.84 -3.67 14.52
N GLY A 63 11.84 -3.72 13.64
CA GLY A 63 12.65 -4.92 13.39
C GLY A 63 11.87 -6.08 12.76
N VAL A 64 10.70 -5.80 12.15
CA VAL A 64 9.86 -6.84 11.55
C VAL A 64 10.48 -7.28 10.22
N ASN A 65 10.68 -8.58 10.06
CA ASN A 65 11.15 -9.12 8.79
C ASN A 65 10.06 -9.06 7.69
N LEU A 66 10.43 -9.28 6.43
CA LEU A 66 9.48 -9.13 5.31
C LEU A 66 8.32 -10.13 5.36
N ALA A 67 8.52 -11.33 5.90
CA ALA A 67 7.42 -12.30 6.08
C ALA A 67 6.40 -11.80 7.12
N GLY A 68 6.87 -11.19 8.22
CA GLY A 68 6.02 -10.54 9.19
C GLY A 68 5.26 -9.34 8.60
N VAL A 69 5.93 -8.54 7.76
CA VAL A 69 5.28 -7.44 7.04
C VAL A 69 4.15 -7.95 6.14
N GLU A 70 4.36 -9.03 5.39
CA GLU A 70 3.33 -9.65 4.54
C GLU A 70 2.08 -10.01 5.35
N VAL A 71 2.26 -10.67 6.49
CA VAL A 71 1.15 -11.02 7.40
C VAL A 71 0.45 -9.77 7.93
N ILE A 72 1.20 -8.76 8.39
CA ILE A 72 0.62 -7.51 8.91
C ILE A 72 -0.22 -6.79 7.85
N ILE A 73 0.28 -6.72 6.61
CA ILE A 73 -0.43 -6.08 5.51
C ILE A 73 -1.72 -6.84 5.16
N GLN A 74 -1.66 -8.18 5.14
CA GLN A 74 -2.84 -9.02 4.91
C GLN A 74 -3.89 -8.83 6.02
N LEU A 75 -3.48 -8.87 7.28
CA LEU A 75 -4.40 -8.64 8.42
C LEU A 75 -5.03 -7.24 8.37
N ARG A 76 -4.25 -6.23 7.99
CA ARG A 76 -4.77 -4.87 7.80
C ARG A 76 -5.83 -4.80 6.69
N HIS A 77 -5.65 -5.54 5.60
CA HIS A 77 -6.65 -5.62 4.53
C HIS A 77 -7.95 -6.24 5.02
N GLN A 78 -7.86 -7.40 5.69
CA GLN A 78 -9.01 -8.09 6.26
C GLN A 78 -9.78 -7.22 7.26
N LEU A 79 -9.06 -6.45 8.09
CA LEU A 79 -9.67 -5.52 9.03
C LEU A 79 -10.45 -4.40 8.32
N LEU A 80 -9.91 -3.85 7.23
CA LEU A 80 -10.59 -2.81 6.46
C LEU A 80 -11.82 -3.35 5.74
N GLU A 81 -11.76 -4.57 5.21
CA GLU A 81 -12.91 -5.26 4.61
C GLU A 81 -14.00 -5.50 5.66
N ALA A 82 -13.65 -6.06 6.81
CA ALA A 82 -14.60 -6.30 7.91
C ALA A 82 -15.26 -5.00 8.40
N HIS A 83 -14.50 -3.91 8.53
CA HIS A 83 -15.07 -2.61 8.89
C HIS A 83 -16.03 -2.06 7.83
N ARG A 84 -15.73 -2.29 6.54
CA ARG A 84 -16.62 -1.87 5.44
C ARG A 84 -17.93 -2.65 5.48
N GLU A 85 -17.87 -3.97 5.59
CA GLU A 85 -19.06 -4.82 5.69
C GLU A 85 -19.93 -4.45 6.90
N LEU A 86 -19.31 -4.20 8.05
CA LEU A 86 -19.99 -3.77 9.25
C LEU A 86 -20.66 -2.40 9.09
N HIS A 87 -20.01 -1.47 8.38
CA HIS A 87 -20.62 -0.17 8.06
C HIS A 87 -21.83 -0.34 7.13
N GLU A 88 -21.71 -1.13 6.07
CA GLU A 88 -22.80 -1.42 5.12
C GLU A 88 -23.99 -2.12 5.80
N LEU A 89 -23.73 -3.05 6.73
CA LEU A 89 -24.77 -3.69 7.54
C LEU A 89 -25.50 -2.68 8.42
N ARG A 90 -24.75 -1.79 9.09
CA ARG A 90 -25.33 -0.74 9.95
C ARG A 90 -26.22 0.22 9.16
N VAL A 91 -25.79 0.64 7.97
CA VAL A 91 -26.59 1.50 7.08
C VAL A 91 -27.87 0.79 6.68
N ARG A 92 -27.80 -0.47 6.21
CA ARG A 92 -28.99 -1.25 5.83
C ARG A 92 -29.99 -1.43 6.96
N LEU A 93 -29.51 -1.72 8.18
CA LEU A 93 -30.38 -1.86 9.35
C LEU A 93 -31.07 -0.54 9.70
N ALA A 94 -30.38 0.60 9.55
CA ALA A 94 -30.96 1.92 9.79
C ALA A 94 -31.98 2.33 8.71
N GLU A 95 -31.86 1.85 7.48
CA GLU A 95 -32.82 2.10 6.40
C GLU A 95 -34.13 1.29 6.52
N HIS A 96 -34.11 0.20 7.29
CA HIS A 96 -35.26 -0.69 7.50
C HIS A 96 -35.90 -0.55 8.90
N ALA A 97 -35.45 0.43 9.69
CA ALA A 97 -35.99 0.78 11.01
C ALA A 97 -36.83 2.06 10.92
#